data_AF-A0AAV0BFR0-F1
#
_entry.id   AF-A0AAV0BFR0-F1
#
_cell.length_a   1.000
_cell.length_b   1.000
_cell.length_c   1.000
_cell.angle_alpha   90.00
_cell.angle_beta   90.00
_cell.angle_gamma   90.00
#
_symmetry.space_group_name_H-M   'P 1'
#
loop_
_entity.id
_entity.type
_entity.pdbx_description
1 polymer ?
#
loop_
_entity_poly.entity_id
_entity_poly.type
_entity_poly.pdbx_seq_one_letter_code
_entity_poly.pdbx_strand_id
1 'polypeptide(L)'
;FLGRLFKEDIEHIVNEVEKYKAEDEAAASRIQVKNVLELYSYNLRKTIEGDLKDKLDAGDKAIVEKEIKKTLSWLDAFIPVNLGGNSTEKKC
;
A
#
# COMPACT_ATOMS: atom_id res chain seq x y z
N PHE A 1 29.39 -37.31 -4.86
CA PHE A 1 29.52 -36.10 -4.01
C PHE A 1 28.71 -34.90 -4.56
N LEU A 2 28.74 -34.62 -5.87
CA LEU A 2 27.98 -33.48 -6.45
C LEU A 2 26.45 -33.56 -6.31
N GLY A 3 25.86 -34.76 -6.37
CA GLY A 3 24.39 -34.90 -6.30
C GLY A 3 23.76 -34.60 -4.94
N ARG A 4 24.56 -34.49 -3.87
CA ARG A 4 24.07 -34.15 -2.53
C ARG A 4 24.00 -32.63 -2.34
N LEU A 5 25.04 -31.92 -2.80
CA LEU A 5 25.09 -30.46 -2.87
C LEU A 5 24.00 -29.88 -3.78
N PHE A 6 23.80 -30.46 -4.97
CA PHE A 6 22.78 -29.96 -5.91
C PHE A 6 21.34 -30.09 -5.39
N LYS A 7 21.09 -31.06 -4.49
CA LYS A 7 19.78 -31.24 -3.88
C LYS A 7 19.53 -30.23 -2.76
N GLU A 8 20.55 -29.96 -1.96
CA GLU A 8 20.53 -28.93 -0.91
C GLU A 8 20.40 -27.51 -1.52
N ASP A 9 21.09 -27.24 -2.64
CA ASP A 9 20.99 -25.97 -3.36
C ASP A 9 19.59 -25.75 -3.97
N ILE A 10 18.97 -26.79 -4.54
CA ILE A 10 17.60 -26.70 -5.07
C ILE A 10 16.60 -26.44 -3.92
N GLU A 11 16.74 -27.13 -2.79
CA GLU A 11 15.86 -26.92 -1.63
C GLU A 11 16.02 -25.51 -1.02
N HIS A 12 17.24 -24.96 -1.02
CA HIS A 12 17.48 -23.58 -0.59
C HIS A 12 16.84 -22.57 -1.55
N ILE A 13 16.98 -22.77 -2.87
CA ILE A 13 16.38 -21.90 -3.89
C ILE A 13 14.85 -21.96 -3.81
N VAL A 14 14.25 -23.13 -3.58
CA VAL A 14 12.79 -23.27 -3.42
C VAL A 14 12.30 -22.53 -2.17
N ASN A 15 12.98 -22.70 -1.03
CA ASN A 15 12.63 -22.00 0.21
C ASN A 15 12.78 -20.47 0.09
N GLU A 16 13.79 -20.00 -0.62
CA GLU A 16 13.96 -18.57 -0.89
C GLU A 16 12.83 -18.04 -1.79
N VAL A 17 12.49 -18.75 -2.86
CA VAL A 17 11.38 -18.37 -3.76
C VAL A 17 10.04 -18.32 -3.02
N GLU A 18 9.76 -19.31 -2.16
CA GLU A 18 8.54 -19.32 -1.35
C GLU A 18 8.49 -18.15 -0.35
N LYS A 19 9.62 -17.84 0.28
CA LYS A 19 9.74 -16.71 1.21
C LYS A 19 9.52 -15.37 0.50
N TYR A 20 10.16 -15.15 -0.65
CA TYR A 20 9.96 -13.91 -1.43
C TYR A 20 8.52 -13.78 -1.92
N LYS A 21 7.88 -14.88 -2.34
CA LYS A 21 6.47 -14.86 -2.75
C LYS A 21 5.53 -14.47 -1.60
N ALA A 22 5.75 -15.00 -0.40
CA ALA A 22 4.94 -14.64 0.77
C ALA A 22 5.15 -13.17 1.20
N GLU A 23 6.38 -12.66 1.11
CA GLU A 23 6.70 -11.26 1.39
C GLU A 23 6.05 -10.31 0.37
N ASP A 24 6.02 -10.68 -0.90
CA ASP A 24 5.37 -9.94 -1.99
C ASP A 24 3.84 -9.95 -1.87
N GLU A 25 3.22 -11.08 -1.55
CA GLU A 25 1.76 -11.16 -1.33
C GLU A 25 1.33 -10.29 -0.15
N ALA A 26 2.11 -10.29 0.93
CA ALA A 26 1.85 -9.43 2.07
C ALA A 26 2.04 -7.95 1.73
N ALA A 27 3.02 -7.60 0.88
CA ALA A 27 3.22 -6.24 0.39
C ALA A 27 2.08 -5.78 -0.53
N ALA A 28 1.64 -6.63 -1.45
CA ALA A 28 0.53 -6.37 -2.36
C ALA A 28 -0.78 -6.14 -1.59
N SER A 29 -1.07 -6.98 -0.59
CA SER A 29 -2.25 -6.80 0.27
C SER A 29 -2.22 -5.47 1.03
N ARG A 30 -1.05 -5.07 1.56
CA ARG A 30 -0.87 -3.76 2.22
C ARG A 30 -1.14 -2.59 1.26
N ILE A 31 -0.67 -2.66 0.02
CA ILE A 31 -0.90 -1.63 -1.01
C ILE A 31 -2.38 -1.57 -1.42
N GLN A 32 -3.04 -2.72 -1.58
CA GLN A 32 -4.47 -2.76 -1.89
C GLN A 32 -5.30 -2.08 -0.79
N VAL A 33 -5.02 -2.39 0.48
CA VAL A 33 -5.70 -1.77 1.62
C VAL A 33 -5.44 -0.25 1.66
N LYS A 34 -4.21 0.20 1.33
CA LYS A 34 -3.90 1.63 1.18
C LYS A 34 -4.78 2.29 0.12
N ASN A 35 -4.82 1.73 -1.09
CA ASN A 35 -5.59 2.32 -2.19
C ASN A 35 -7.09 2.41 -1.85
N VAL A 36 -7.63 1.41 -1.14
CA VAL A 36 -9.02 1.42 -0.67
C VAL A 36 -9.25 2.53 0.35
N LEU A 37 -8.34 2.68 1.33
CA LEU A 37 -8.48 3.69 2.37
C LEU A 37 -8.24 5.12 1.87
N GLU A 38 -7.31 5.32 0.93
CA GLU A 38 -7.11 6.58 0.22
C GLU A 38 -8.36 6.95 -0.58
N LEU A 39 -8.88 6.01 -1.39
CA LEU A 39 -10.10 6.22 -2.17
C LEU A 39 -11.29 6.58 -1.28
N TYR A 40 -11.46 5.87 -0.16
CA TYR A 40 -12.52 6.16 0.81
C TYR A 40 -12.37 7.55 1.43
N SER A 41 -11.15 7.93 1.82
CA SER A 41 -10.86 9.25 2.40
C SER A 41 -11.11 10.40 1.39
N TYR A 42 -10.76 10.20 0.12
CA TYR A 42 -11.06 11.15 -0.95
C TYR A 42 -12.56 11.24 -1.25
N ASN A 43 -13.26 10.10 -1.27
CA ASN A 43 -14.71 10.06 -1.45
C ASN A 43 -15.42 10.79 -0.30
N LEU A 44 -15.01 10.55 0.95
CA LEU A 44 -15.51 11.26 2.12
C LEU A 44 -15.36 12.77 1.99
N ARG A 45 -14.17 13.25 1.61
CA ARG A 45 -13.92 14.67 1.38
C ARG A 45 -14.85 15.25 0.30
N LYS A 46 -15.00 14.54 -0.82
CA LYS A 46 -15.90 14.96 -1.92
C LYS A 46 -17.36 15.03 -1.49
N THR A 47 -17.83 14.07 -0.70
CA THR A 47 -19.20 14.06 -0.16
C THR A 47 -19.44 15.21 0.82
N ILE A 48 -18.43 15.58 1.61
CA ILE A 48 -18.49 16.71 2.55
C ILE A 48 -18.47 18.06 1.84
N GLU A 49 -17.66 18.19 0.78
CA GLU A 49 -17.59 19.40 -0.05
C GLU A 49 -18.82 19.55 -0.98
N GLY A 50 -19.57 18.47 -1.23
CA GLY A 50 -20.78 18.44 -2.04
C GLY A 50 -22.07 18.45 -1.22
N ASP A 51 -22.72 17.29 -1.12
CA ASP A 51 -24.09 17.14 -0.58
C ASP A 51 -24.25 17.48 0.90
N LEU A 52 -23.17 17.34 1.69
CA LEU A 52 -23.18 17.65 3.12
C LEU A 52 -22.64 19.04 3.44
N LYS A 53 -22.28 19.83 2.42
CA LYS A 53 -21.72 21.17 2.61
C LYS A 53 -22.70 22.08 3.35
N ASP A 54 -23.98 22.01 3.05
CA ASP A 54 -24.97 22.91 3.67
C ASP A 54 -25.59 22.31 4.95
N LYS A 55 -25.22 21.07 5.30
CA LYS A 55 -25.71 20.34 6.49
C LYS A 55 -24.69 20.23 7.62
N LEU A 56 -23.41 20.51 7.34
CA LEU A 56 -22.32 20.47 8.31
C LEU A 56 -21.83 21.88 8.65
N ASP A 57 -21.63 22.12 9.94
CA ASP A 57 -21.00 23.34 10.44
C ASP A 57 -19.54 23.43 9.95
N ALA A 58 -19.02 24.65 9.83
CA ALA A 58 -17.64 24.88 9.42
C ALA A 58 -16.62 24.23 10.36
N GLY A 59 -16.95 24.09 11.65
CA GLY A 59 -16.14 23.37 12.64
C GLY A 59 -16.03 21.88 12.34
N ASP A 60 -17.15 21.22 12.04
CA ASP A 60 -17.16 19.78 11.74
C ASP A 60 -16.39 19.45 10.45
N LYS A 61 -16.50 20.31 9.44
CA LYS A 61 -15.71 20.16 8.20
C LYS A 61 -14.21 20.23 8.47
N ALA A 62 -13.78 21.18 9.29
CA ALA A 62 -12.37 21.34 9.64
C ALA A 62 -11.84 20.13 10.44
N ILE A 63 -12.67 19.54 11.31
CA ILE A 63 -12.32 18.33 12.06
C ILE A 63 -12.16 17.15 11.10
N VAL A 64 -13.10 16.95 10.18
CA VAL A 64 -13.03 15.82 9.24
C VAL A 64 -11.86 15.97 8.26
N GLU A 65 -11.61 17.17 7.73
CA GLU A 65 -10.42 17.42 6.89
C GLU A 65 -9.11 17.16 7.63
N LYS A 66 -9.03 17.53 8.91
CA LYS A 66 -7.85 17.29 9.75
C LYS A 66 -7.62 15.79 9.93
N GLU A 67 -8.67 15.03 10.20
CA GLU A 67 -8.53 13.59 10.42
C GLU A 67 -8.24 12.82 9.13
N ILE A 68 -8.79 13.27 7.99
CA ILE A 68 -8.42 12.76 6.66
C ILE A 68 -6.93 13.01 6.38
N LYS A 69 -6.45 14.24 6.57
CA LYS A 69 -5.03 14.58 6.36
C LYS A 69 -4.10 13.78 7.27
N LYS A 70 -4.47 13.59 8.53
CA LYS A 70 -3.72 12.79 9.49
C LYS A 70 -3.68 11.32 9.09
N THR A 71 -4.80 10.76 8.61
CA THR A 71 -4.87 9.37 8.12
C THR A 71 -4.01 9.17 6.88
N LEU A 72 -4.05 10.10 5.92
CA LEU A 72 -3.20 10.07 4.72
C LEU A 72 -1.70 10.17 5.09
N SER A 73 -1.36 11.11 5.97
CA SER A 73 0.03 11.26 6.46
C SER A 73 0.52 10.03 7.22
N TRP A 74 -0.36 9.34 7.95
CA TRP A 74 -0.01 8.08 8.61
C TRP A 74 0.23 6.97 7.58
N LEU A 75 -0.59 6.88 6.53
CA LEU A 75 -0.41 5.91 5.45
C LEU A 75 0.90 6.13 4.69
N ASP A 76 1.26 7.37 4.39
CA ASP A 76 2.52 7.71 3.70
C ASP A 76 3.75 7.42 4.57
N ALA A 77 3.65 7.59 5.89
CA ALA A 77 4.77 7.35 6.82
C ALA A 77 4.95 5.85 7.17
N PHE A 78 3.88 5.07 7.15
CA PHE A 78 3.90 3.68 7.63
C PHE A 78 4.35 2.67 6.56
N ILE A 79 4.21 3.01 5.28
CA ILE A 79 4.58 2.11 4.18
C ILE A 79 5.73 2.74 3.40
N PRO A 80 6.99 2.35 3.65
CA PRO A 80 8.07 2.69 2.74
C PRO A 80 7.72 2.10 1.38
N VAL A 81 7.42 2.97 0.43
CA VAL A 81 7.27 2.61 -0.98
C VAL A 81 8.63 2.16 -1.47
N ASN A 82 8.98 0.89 -1.22
CA ASN A 82 10.10 0.24 -1.88
C ASN A 82 9.60 -0.21 -3.26
N LEU A 83 9.56 0.74 -4.20
CA LEU A 83 9.46 0.42 -5.62
C LEU A 83 10.80 -0.15 -6.10
N GLY A 84 11.07 -1.39 -5.72
CA GLY A 84 12.15 -2.20 -6.28
C GLY A 84 11.67 -2.98 -7.51
N GLY A 85 11.46 -2.29 -8.65
CA GLY A 85 11.31 -2.88 -9.99
C GLY A 85 9.97 -3.60 -10.26
N ASN A 86 9.23 -3.37 -11.34
CA ASN A 86 9.65 -3.02 -12.70
C ASN A 86 8.59 -2.12 -13.36
N SER A 87 8.90 -0.85 -13.56
CA SER A 87 8.21 0.00 -14.54
C SER A 87 9.15 0.97 -15.24
N THR A 88 10.44 0.62 -15.31
CA THR A 88 11.39 1.26 -16.23
C THR A 88 12.03 0.18 -17.08
N GLU A 89 11.24 -0.37 -18.01
CA GLU A 89 11.69 -0.36 -19.40
C GLU A 89 12.14 1.07 -19.67
N LYS A 90 13.45 1.24 -19.53
CA LYS A 90 14.18 2.38 -20.04
C LYS A 90 13.71 2.56 -21.47
N LYS A 91 13.20 3.76 -21.74
CA LYS A 91 13.24 4.43 -23.04
C LYS A 91 14.12 3.66 -24.04
N CYS A 92 13.47 2.95 -24.95
CA CYS A 92 14.00 2.86 -26.30
C CYS A 92 13.72 4.19 -27.00
#